data_AF-A0A2W6NGF6-F1
#
_entry.id   AF-A0A2W6NGF6-F1
#
_cell.length_a   1.000
_cell.length_b   1.000
_cell.length_c   1.000
_cell.angle_alpha   90.00
_cell.angle_beta   90.00
_cell.angle_gamma   90.00
#
_symmetry.space_group_name_H-M   'P 1'
#
loop_
_entity.id
_entity.type
_entity.pdbx_description
1 polymer ?
#
loop_
_entity_poly.entity_id
_entity_poly.type
_entity_poly.pdbx_seq_one_letter_code
_entity_poly.pdbx_strand_id
1 'polypeptide(L)'
;MIETISRKYAMSIKRAYPPADADVIAYEVGRKLNFRATIVLTLLVSWFTGHLIDAIIAMCTFAFARRITGGLHFNLTMCTIVSVVLFSTAPVIPISTGAVVILSILLSIFYILLNADLSRWSIVIVCIANLNILSVEIVFVLAAQILLVWMQQKGGAEHE
;
A
#
# COMPACT_ATOMS: atom_id res chain seq x y z
N MET A 1 12.82 -7.16 -10.80
CA MET A 1 12.59 -8.61 -11.05
C MET A 1 11.21 -8.86 -11.64
N ILE A 2 10.14 -8.37 -11.02
CA ILE A 2 8.77 -8.45 -11.56
C ILE A 2 8.70 -7.77 -12.94
N GLU A 3 9.37 -6.64 -13.12
CA GLU A 3 9.46 -5.93 -14.40
C GLU A 3 10.12 -6.82 -15.47
N THR A 4 11.23 -7.47 -15.12
CA THR A 4 11.97 -8.37 -16.01
C THR A 4 11.13 -9.58 -16.42
N ILE A 5 10.43 -10.19 -15.46
CA ILE A 5 9.52 -11.32 -15.72
C ILE A 5 8.39 -10.87 -16.63
N SER A 6 7.77 -9.74 -16.32
CA SER A 6 6.63 -9.21 -17.09
C SER A 6 7.02 -8.87 -18.52
N ARG A 7 8.22 -8.29 -18.72
CA ARG A 7 8.76 -8.01 -20.05
C ARG A 7 9.07 -9.29 -20.84
N LYS A 8 9.61 -10.32 -20.19
CA LYS A 8 9.82 -11.64 -20.83
C LYS A 8 8.50 -12.26 -21.29
N TYR A 9 7.47 -12.21 -20.45
CA TYR A 9 6.12 -12.67 -20.81
C TYR A 9 5.53 -11.86 -21.97
N ALA A 10 5.64 -10.54 -21.93
CA ALA A 10 5.15 -9.67 -22.99
C ALA A 10 5.83 -9.94 -24.34
N MET A 11 7.15 -10.14 -24.34
CA MET A 11 7.89 -10.50 -25.55
C MET A 11 7.48 -11.87 -26.09
N SER A 12 7.17 -12.84 -25.22
CA SER A 12 6.65 -14.14 -25.65
C SER A 12 5.28 -14.00 -26.32
N ILE A 13 4.39 -13.17 -25.76
CA ILE A 13 3.05 -12.93 -26.32
C ILE A 13 3.15 -12.17 -27.64
N LYS A 14 3.97 -11.12 -27.73
CA LYS A 14 4.19 -10.37 -28.97
C LYS A 14 4.75 -11.24 -30.10
N ARG A 15 5.57 -12.24 -29.79
CA ARG A 15 6.05 -13.23 -30.78
C ARG A 15 4.92 -14.11 -31.32
N ALA A 16 3.95 -14.47 -30.48
CA ALA A 16 2.78 -15.26 -30.89
C ALA A 16 1.68 -14.39 -31.56
N TYR A 17 1.59 -13.12 -31.19
CA TYR A 17 0.62 -12.15 -31.71
C TYR A 17 1.31 -10.81 -32.00
N PRO A 18 1.86 -10.62 -33.23
CA PRO A 18 2.69 -9.46 -33.60
C PRO A 18 2.07 -8.06 -33.45
N PRO A 19 0.75 -7.83 -33.66
CA PRO A 19 0.20 -6.47 -33.52
C PRO A 19 0.05 -6.03 -32.05
N ALA A 20 0.37 -6.89 -31.08
CA ALA A 20 0.29 -6.53 -29.67
C ALA A 20 1.41 -5.57 -29.23
N ASP A 21 1.03 -4.55 -28.46
CA ASP A 21 1.98 -3.68 -27.78
C ASP A 21 2.59 -4.40 -26.57
N ALA A 22 3.90 -4.65 -26.62
CA ALA A 22 4.61 -5.32 -25.54
C ALA A 22 4.66 -4.50 -24.24
N ASP A 23 4.60 -3.18 -24.32
CA ASP A 23 4.72 -2.33 -23.12
C ASP A 23 3.40 -2.34 -22.33
N VAL A 24 2.26 -2.29 -23.03
CA VAL A 24 0.93 -2.46 -22.42
C VAL A 24 0.80 -3.85 -21.78
N ILE A 25 1.23 -4.90 -22.48
CA ILE A 25 1.21 -6.26 -21.94
C ILE A 25 2.12 -6.39 -20.72
N ALA A 26 3.35 -5.85 -20.79
CA ALA A 26 4.29 -5.92 -19.68
C ALA A 26 3.76 -5.17 -18.44
N TYR A 27 3.11 -4.02 -18.64
CA TYR A 27 2.47 -3.27 -17.57
C TYR A 27 1.36 -4.06 -16.90
N GLU A 28 0.42 -4.63 -17.67
CA GLU A 28 -0.71 -5.37 -17.14
C GLU A 28 -0.30 -6.67 -16.44
N VAL A 29 0.64 -7.42 -17.03
CA VAL A 29 1.22 -8.62 -16.42
C VAL A 29 1.93 -8.26 -15.12
N GLY A 30 2.73 -7.19 -15.14
CA GLY A 30 3.43 -6.70 -13.96
C GLY A 30 2.47 -6.33 -12.84
N ARG A 31 1.44 -5.54 -13.14
CA ARG A 31 0.46 -5.09 -12.15
C ARG A 31 -0.22 -6.28 -11.45
N LYS A 32 -0.64 -7.29 -12.23
CA LYS A 32 -1.22 -8.53 -11.70
C LYS A 32 -0.23 -9.35 -10.89
N LEU A 33 1.02 -9.44 -11.34
CA LEU A 33 2.07 -10.19 -10.66
C LEU A 33 2.44 -9.53 -9.32
N ASN A 34 2.60 -8.20 -9.28
CA ASN A 34 2.82 -7.43 -8.07
C ASN A 34 1.68 -7.65 -7.05
N PHE A 35 0.43 -7.52 -7.49
CA PHE A 35 -0.72 -7.74 -6.60
C PHE A 35 -0.72 -9.15 -5.98
N ARG A 36 -0.55 -10.19 -6.82
CA ARG A 36 -0.53 -11.58 -6.34
C ARG A 36 0.68 -11.87 -5.46
N ALA A 37 1.87 -11.38 -5.85
CA ALA A 37 3.09 -11.57 -5.08
C ALA A 37 2.99 -10.92 -3.71
N THR A 38 2.50 -9.68 -3.62
CA THR A 38 2.29 -9.00 -2.33
C THR A 38 1.35 -9.80 -1.43
N ILE A 39 0.22 -10.28 -1.95
CA ILE A 39 -0.72 -11.09 -1.14
C ILE A 39 -0.04 -12.38 -0.67
N VAL A 40 0.49 -13.19 -1.59
CA VAL A 40 1.06 -14.50 -1.25
C VAL A 40 2.22 -14.37 -0.27
N LEU A 41 3.15 -13.45 -0.52
CA LEU A 41 4.32 -13.26 0.33
C LEU A 41 3.92 -12.70 1.70
N THR A 42 2.98 -11.75 1.78
CA THR A 42 2.51 -11.22 3.06
C THR A 42 1.85 -12.32 3.88
N LEU A 43 0.93 -13.10 3.28
CA LEU A 43 0.25 -14.18 3.99
C LEU A 43 1.24 -15.27 4.46
N LEU A 44 2.22 -15.62 3.64
CA LEU A 44 3.26 -16.58 4.03
C LEU A 44 4.07 -16.08 5.23
N VAL A 45 4.58 -14.83 5.18
CA VAL A 45 5.37 -14.27 6.29
C VAL A 45 4.51 -14.15 7.55
N SER A 46 3.29 -13.62 7.43
CA SER A 46 2.41 -13.40 8.58
C SER A 46 1.85 -14.69 9.18
N TRP A 47 1.80 -15.78 8.39
CA TRP A 47 1.54 -17.12 8.91
C TRP A 47 2.66 -17.59 9.83
N PHE A 48 3.92 -17.36 9.46
CA PHE A 48 5.06 -17.72 10.31
C PHE A 48 5.16 -16.85 11.57
N THR A 49 4.74 -15.58 11.52
CA THR A 49 4.76 -14.70 12.69
C THR A 49 3.53 -14.84 13.59
N GLY A 50 2.48 -15.56 13.16
CA GLY A 50 1.25 -15.73 13.92
C GLY A 50 0.25 -14.57 13.82
N HIS A 51 0.52 -13.57 12.97
CA HIS A 51 -0.27 -12.35 12.82
C HIS A 51 -1.03 -12.29 11.48
N LEU A 52 -1.59 -13.42 11.05
CA LEU A 52 -2.22 -13.53 9.73
C LEU A 52 -3.41 -12.57 9.57
N ILE A 53 -4.29 -12.51 10.56
CA ILE A 53 -5.50 -11.66 10.52
C ILE A 53 -5.12 -10.18 10.52
N ASP A 54 -4.20 -9.78 11.40
CA ASP A 54 -3.72 -8.41 11.50
C ASP A 54 -3.07 -7.95 10.19
N ALA A 55 -2.29 -8.82 9.53
CA ALA A 55 -1.69 -8.51 8.23
C ALA A 55 -2.74 -8.34 7.12
N ILE A 56 -3.83 -9.11 7.15
CA ILE A 56 -4.97 -8.93 6.23
C ILE A 56 -5.65 -7.57 6.49
N ILE A 57 -5.86 -7.20 7.76
CA ILE A 57 -6.41 -5.90 8.15
C ILE A 57 -5.51 -4.76 7.63
N ALA A 58 -4.19 -4.89 7.83
CA ALA A 58 -3.18 -3.96 7.34
C ALA A 58 -3.26 -3.79 5.82
N MET A 59 -3.28 -4.90 5.06
CA MET A 59 -3.41 -4.91 3.61
C MET A 59 -4.68 -4.22 3.11
N CYS A 60 -5.83 -4.58 3.69
CA CYS A 60 -7.13 -4.04 3.29
C CYS A 60 -7.21 -2.54 3.58
N THR A 61 -6.75 -2.12 4.77
CA THR A 61 -6.73 -0.71 5.18
C THR A 61 -5.82 0.11 4.27
N PHE A 62 -4.63 -0.39 3.97
CA PHE A 62 -3.70 0.28 3.04
C PHE A 62 -4.30 0.37 1.63
N ALA A 63 -4.83 -0.73 1.09
CA ALA A 63 -5.42 -0.75 -0.25
C ALA A 63 -6.60 0.22 -0.37
N PHE A 64 -7.43 0.30 0.67
CA PHE A 64 -8.52 1.26 0.78
C PHE A 64 -8.01 2.70 0.77
N ALA A 65 -7.09 3.04 1.68
CA ALA A 65 -6.52 4.38 1.78
C ALA A 65 -5.80 4.80 0.49
N ARG A 66 -5.05 3.87 -0.12
CA ARG A 66 -4.35 4.05 -1.40
C ARG A 66 -5.30 4.36 -2.55
N ARG A 67 -6.46 3.70 -2.62
CA ARG A 67 -7.46 3.94 -3.67
C ARG A 67 -8.02 5.37 -3.62
N ILE A 68 -8.14 5.93 -2.42
CA ILE A 68 -8.69 7.27 -2.20
C ILE A 68 -7.62 8.35 -2.39
N THR A 69 -6.41 8.10 -1.88
CA THR A 69 -5.37 9.13 -1.79
C THR A 69 -4.31 9.08 -2.89
N GLY A 70 -4.22 7.97 -3.63
CA GLY A 70 -3.14 7.76 -4.58
C GLY A 70 -1.80 7.53 -3.86
N GLY A 71 -0.78 8.32 -4.18
CA GLY A 71 0.54 8.25 -3.54
C GLY A 71 1.66 7.82 -4.50
N LEU A 72 2.89 7.88 -4.02
CA LEU A 72 4.08 7.51 -4.80
C LEU A 72 4.01 6.05 -5.26
N HIS A 73 4.21 5.80 -6.55
CA HIS A 73 4.33 4.45 -7.11
C HIS A 73 5.81 4.12 -7.36
N PHE A 74 6.31 3.12 -6.65
CA PHE A 74 7.63 2.56 -6.94
C PHE A 74 7.59 1.66 -8.18
N ASN A 75 8.75 1.24 -8.66
CA ASN A 75 8.82 0.09 -9.55
C ASN A 75 8.20 -1.14 -8.86
N LEU A 76 7.59 -2.03 -9.64
CA LEU A 76 6.76 -3.12 -9.14
C LEU A 76 7.49 -4.02 -8.14
N THR A 77 8.77 -4.29 -8.35
CA THR A 77 9.55 -5.11 -7.41
C THR A 77 9.72 -4.43 -6.06
N MET A 78 10.09 -3.15 -6.02
CA MET A 78 10.22 -2.45 -4.73
C MET A 78 8.86 -2.24 -4.07
N CYS A 79 7.81 -1.97 -4.86
CA CYS A 79 6.45 -1.89 -4.34
C CYS A 79 6.06 -3.20 -3.63
N THR A 80 6.29 -4.36 -4.26
CA THR A 80 6.06 -5.66 -3.62
C THR A 80 6.86 -5.80 -2.32
N ILE A 81 8.16 -5.54 -2.37
CA ILE A 81 9.05 -5.72 -1.20
C ILE A 81 8.61 -4.82 -0.03
N VAL A 82 8.44 -3.52 -0.30
CA VAL A 82 8.04 -2.54 0.73
C VAL A 82 6.66 -2.87 1.28
N SER A 83 5.69 -3.24 0.44
CA SER A 83 4.36 -3.64 0.89
C SER A 83 4.39 -4.90 1.76
N VAL A 84 5.12 -5.94 1.35
CA VAL A 84 5.24 -7.18 2.14
C VAL A 84 5.88 -6.90 3.49
N VAL A 85 6.96 -6.11 3.52
CA VAL A 85 7.62 -5.72 4.77
C VAL A 85 6.64 -4.92 5.64
N LEU A 86 5.98 -3.90 5.11
CA LEU A 86 5.04 -3.07 5.86
C LEU A 86 3.90 -3.91 6.48
N PHE A 87 3.24 -4.75 5.69
CA PHE A 87 2.07 -5.51 6.15
C PHE A 87 2.43 -6.66 7.10
N SER A 88 3.61 -7.25 6.96
CA SER A 88 4.06 -8.32 7.86
C SER A 88 4.66 -7.80 9.17
N THR A 89 5.26 -6.61 9.16
CA THR A 89 5.90 -6.03 10.35
C THR A 89 4.97 -5.15 11.17
N ALA A 90 3.99 -4.47 10.55
CA ALA A 90 3.07 -3.59 11.27
C ALA A 90 2.37 -4.26 12.47
N PRO A 91 1.89 -5.53 12.37
CA PRO A 91 1.28 -6.22 13.50
C PRO A 91 2.26 -6.61 14.63
N VAL A 92 3.54 -6.74 14.31
CA VAL A 92 4.57 -7.27 15.22
C VAL A 92 5.15 -6.18 16.12
N ILE A 93 5.00 -4.91 15.74
CA ILE A 93 5.60 -3.79 16.48
C ILE A 93 4.72 -3.45 17.69
N PRO A 94 5.20 -3.65 18.93
CA PRO A 94 4.42 -3.33 20.11
C PRO A 94 4.36 -1.81 20.28
N ILE A 95 3.14 -1.28 20.37
CA ILE A 95 2.89 0.14 20.68
C ILE A 95 1.90 0.21 21.84
N SER A 96 2.16 1.15 22.76
CA SER A 96 1.24 1.42 23.87
C SER A 96 -0.12 1.93 23.36
N THR A 97 -1.21 1.57 24.05
CA THR A 97 -2.56 2.01 23.68
C THR A 97 -2.67 3.54 23.59
N GLY A 98 -2.02 4.27 24.50
CA GLY A 98 -2.00 5.73 24.47
C GLY A 98 -1.37 6.29 23.18
N ALA A 99 -0.30 5.66 22.69
CA ALA A 99 0.30 6.05 21.42
C ALA A 99 -0.61 5.75 20.22
N VAL A 100 -1.33 4.62 20.21
CA VAL A 100 -2.32 4.29 19.15
C VAL A 100 -3.41 5.36 19.07
N VAL A 101 -3.94 5.79 20.22
CA VAL A 101 -4.95 6.87 20.29
C VAL A 101 -4.39 8.18 19.75
N ILE A 102 -3.22 8.61 20.24
CA ILE A 102 -2.59 9.87 19.81
C ILE A 102 -2.33 9.84 18.30
N LEU A 103 -1.73 8.77 17.79
CA LEU A 103 -1.46 8.63 16.35
C LEU A 103 -2.73 8.62 15.52
N SER A 104 -3.80 7.95 15.95
CA SER A 104 -5.08 7.93 15.23
C SER A 104 -5.70 9.32 15.11
N ILE A 105 -5.62 10.13 16.17
CA ILE A 105 -6.08 11.53 16.16
C ILE A 105 -5.21 12.37 15.21
N LEU A 106 -3.89 12.26 15.32
CA LEU A 106 -2.95 13.01 14.45
C LEU A 106 -3.15 12.66 12.97
N LEU A 107 -3.31 11.37 12.65
CA LEU A 107 -3.57 10.93 11.28
C LEU A 107 -4.90 11.48 10.75
N SER A 108 -5.95 11.49 11.57
CA SER A 108 -7.25 12.10 11.20
C SER A 108 -7.08 13.55 10.79
N ILE A 109 -6.36 14.34 11.61
CA ILE A 109 -6.09 15.75 11.33
C ILE A 109 -5.29 15.88 10.03
N PHE A 110 -4.22 15.11 9.87
CA PHE A 110 -3.34 15.23 8.70
C PHE A 110 -4.04 14.85 7.39
N TYR A 111 -4.93 13.85 7.41
CA TYR A 111 -5.73 13.48 6.23
C TYR A 111 -6.71 14.58 5.81
N ILE A 112 -7.25 15.35 6.77
CA ILE A 112 -8.09 16.52 6.49
C ILE A 112 -7.25 17.65 5.89
N LEU A 113 -6.06 17.91 6.45
CA LEU A 113 -5.19 19.02 6.03
C LEU A 113 -4.55 18.83 4.65
N LEU A 114 -4.27 17.58 4.24
CA LEU A 114 -3.58 17.28 2.98
C LEU A 114 -4.37 17.64 1.71
N ASN A 115 -5.69 17.88 1.80
CA ASN A 115 -6.60 18.50 0.81
C ASN A 115 -8.04 18.19 1.22
N ALA A 116 -8.95 19.18 1.13
CA ALA A 116 -10.36 19.08 1.54
C ALA A 116 -11.26 18.27 0.57
N ASP A 117 -10.73 17.19 -0.01
CA ASP A 117 -11.51 16.29 -0.85
C ASP A 117 -12.47 15.46 0.02
N LEU A 118 -13.76 15.47 -0.35
CA LEU A 118 -14.81 14.77 0.39
C LEU A 118 -14.53 13.25 0.51
N SER A 119 -13.83 12.66 -0.45
CA SER A 119 -13.48 11.24 -0.45
C SER A 119 -12.58 10.84 0.74
N ARG A 120 -11.77 11.76 1.27
CA ARG A 120 -10.81 11.48 2.37
C ARG A 120 -11.47 11.39 3.74
N TRP A 121 -12.70 11.89 3.89
CA TRP A 121 -13.48 11.70 5.13
C TRP A 121 -13.72 10.22 5.45
N SER A 122 -13.75 9.36 4.43
CA SER A 122 -13.85 7.93 4.65
C SER A 122 -12.63 7.34 5.38
N ILE A 123 -11.43 7.91 5.18
CA ILE A 123 -10.21 7.54 5.94
C ILE A 123 -10.29 8.09 7.36
N VAL A 124 -10.78 9.32 7.53
CA VAL A 124 -11.01 9.91 8.86
C VAL A 124 -11.97 9.05 9.68
N ILE A 125 -13.04 8.54 9.07
CA ILE A 125 -13.97 7.60 9.72
C ILE A 125 -13.24 6.34 10.16
N VAL A 126 -12.33 5.78 9.35
CA VAL A 126 -11.50 4.63 9.75
C VAL A 126 -10.61 4.97 10.94
N CYS A 127 -9.96 6.15 10.95
CA CYS A 127 -9.16 6.59 12.10
C CYS A 127 -9.98 6.75 13.39
N ILE A 128 -11.20 7.32 13.29
CA ILE A 128 -12.10 7.48 14.43
C ILE A 128 -12.60 6.11 14.92
N ALA A 129 -12.97 5.21 14.01
CA ALA A 129 -13.34 3.84 14.35
C ALA A 129 -12.20 3.12 15.08
N ASN A 130 -10.95 3.38 14.67
CA ASN A 130 -9.77 2.80 15.30
C ASN A 130 -9.55 3.27 16.76
N LEU A 131 -10.17 4.37 17.20
CA LEU A 131 -10.14 4.76 18.62
C LEU A 131 -10.86 3.76 19.54
N ASN A 132 -11.79 2.99 18.98
CA ASN A 132 -12.52 1.93 19.71
C ASN A 132 -11.83 0.57 19.56
N ILE A 133 -11.28 0.29 18.38
CA ILE A 133 -10.64 -1.00 18.06
C ILE A 133 -9.20 -1.06 18.60
N LEU A 134 -8.52 0.09 18.66
CA LEU A 134 -7.15 0.24 19.12
C LEU A 134 -6.15 -0.66 18.36
N SER A 135 -6.40 -0.86 17.06
CA SER A 135 -5.55 -1.66 16.18
C SER A 135 -4.28 -0.89 15.80
N VAL A 136 -3.14 -1.55 15.97
CA VAL A 136 -1.79 -0.98 15.75
C VAL A 136 -1.48 -0.95 14.25
N GLU A 137 -1.83 -2.01 13.55
CA GLU A 137 -1.62 -2.20 12.13
C GLU A 137 -2.37 -1.17 11.29
N ILE A 138 -3.61 -0.77 11.67
CA ILE A 138 -4.36 0.30 11.00
C ILE A 138 -3.57 1.61 11.06
N VAL A 139 -3.05 1.98 12.24
CA VAL A 139 -2.28 3.21 12.42
C VAL A 139 -1.03 3.22 11.57
N PHE A 140 -0.26 2.13 11.59
CA PHE A 140 1.00 2.04 10.84
C PHE A 140 0.79 2.14 9.34
N VAL A 141 -0.18 1.42 8.78
CA VAL A 141 -0.39 1.46 7.32
C VAL A 141 -0.95 2.79 6.86
N LEU A 142 -1.80 3.44 7.66
CA LEU A 142 -2.28 4.80 7.37
C LEU A 142 -1.14 5.82 7.45
N ALA A 143 -0.26 5.72 8.47
CA ALA A 143 0.94 6.55 8.57
C ALA A 143 1.89 6.31 7.38
N ALA A 144 2.10 5.08 6.96
CA ALA A 144 2.91 4.78 5.77
C ALA A 144 2.26 5.38 4.50
N GLN A 145 0.95 5.26 4.35
CA GLN A 145 0.24 5.80 3.19
C GLN A 145 0.29 7.33 3.15
N ILE A 146 0.18 8.01 4.31
CA ILE A 146 0.30 9.47 4.38
C ILE A 146 1.68 9.95 3.96
N LEU A 147 2.73 9.22 4.37
CA LEU A 147 4.11 9.50 3.99
C LEU A 147 4.29 9.38 2.47
N LEU A 148 3.72 8.34 1.85
CA LEU A 148 3.80 8.13 0.39
C LEU A 148 3.07 9.24 -0.40
N VAL A 149 1.96 9.76 0.12
CA VAL A 149 1.24 10.90 -0.48
C VAL A 149 2.07 12.17 -0.38
N TRP A 150 2.64 12.44 0.80
CA TRP A 150 3.49 13.60 1.03
C TRP A 150 4.77 13.59 0.17
N MET A 151 5.43 12.43 0.04
CA MET A 151 6.59 12.27 -0.82
C MET A 151 6.26 12.52 -2.30
N GLN A 152 5.07 12.08 -2.76
CA GLN A 152 4.63 12.35 -4.13
C GLN A 152 4.44 13.85 -4.39
N GLN A 153 3.85 14.59 -3.44
CA GLN A 153 3.64 16.03 -3.56
C GLN A 153 4.98 16.79 -3.66
N LYS A 154 5.99 16.39 -2.87
CA LYS A 154 7.33 16.99 -2.97
C LYS A 154 8.05 16.69 -4.29
N GLY A 155 8.01 15.44 -4.75
CA GLY A 155 8.62 15.07 -6.04
C GLY A 155 7.93 15.72 -7.24
N GLY A 156 6.64 16.07 -7.12
CA GLY A 156 5.93 16.86 -8.14
C GLY A 156 6.37 18.33 -8.19
N ALA A 157 6.76 18.91 -7.05
CA ALA A 157 7.18 20.31 -6.94
C ALA A 157 8.63 20.58 -7.39
N GLU A 158 9.46 19.54 -7.57
CA GLU A 158 10.83 19.67 -8.11
C GLU A 158 10.89 19.65 -9.65
N HIS A 159 9.73 19.52 -10.31
CA HIS A 159 9.61 19.45 -11.77
C HIS A 159 8.69 20.54 -12.38
N GLU A 160 8.28 21.54 -11.58
CA GLU A 160 7.69 22.81 -12.04
C GLU A 160 8.67 23.97 -11.83
#